data_AF-A0A1C9CCD7-F1
#
_entry.id   AF-A0A1C9CCD7-F1
#
_cell.length_a   1.000
_cell.length_b   1.000
_cell.length_c   1.000
_cell.angle_alpha   90.00
_cell.angle_beta   90.00
_cell.angle_gamma   90.00
#
_symmetry.space_group_name_H-M   'P 1'
#
loop_
_entity.id
_entity.type
_entity.pdbx_description
1 polymer ?
#
loop_
_entity_poly.entity_id
_entity_poly.type
_entity_poly.pdbx_seq_one_letter_code
_entity_poly.pdbx_strand_id
1 'polypeptide(L)'
;MRTNLFSSVYLLLLFLFLFPLVIFISFQLFTVLSNYVIFNLILSMKEKQYKDVLFLIDIYIIRKQWLDCILFLESEIKKDCENIDYYNALGFCYFSLELYSYSKSYYSQALILEPSSIQVLTQLGQIYYRLQDFQQSLDMYNRVLVFDQYNKNAIKYINILNKQSG
;
A
#
# COMPACT_ATOMS: atom_id res chain seq x y z
N MET A 1 5.51 70.87 -16.49
CA MET A 1 4.24 70.23 -16.11
C MET A 1 3.66 69.22 -17.14
N ARG A 2 4.25 69.02 -18.34
CA ARG A 2 3.69 68.13 -19.39
C ARG A 2 4.16 66.66 -19.34
N THR A 3 5.25 66.36 -18.65
CA THR A 3 5.84 65.00 -18.54
C THR A 3 5.02 64.04 -17.69
N ASN A 4 4.23 64.56 -16.75
CA ASN A 4 3.41 63.76 -15.83
C ASN A 4 2.17 63.13 -16.49
N LEU A 5 1.78 63.62 -17.67
CA LEU A 5 0.55 63.20 -18.36
C LEU A 5 0.75 61.92 -19.20
N PHE A 6 1.94 61.75 -19.79
CA PHE A 6 2.27 60.52 -20.51
C PHE A 6 2.59 59.37 -19.56
N SER A 7 3.30 59.65 -18.46
CA SER A 7 3.57 58.64 -17.43
C SER A 7 2.30 58.19 -16.70
N SER A 8 1.33 59.09 -16.46
CA SER A 8 0.05 58.73 -15.84
C SER A 8 -0.82 57.84 -16.74
N VAL A 9 -0.91 58.13 -18.04
CA VAL A 9 -1.66 57.31 -19.00
C VAL A 9 -1.04 55.92 -19.15
N TYR A 10 0.29 55.83 -19.19
CA TYR A 10 0.99 54.55 -19.26
C TYR A 10 0.73 53.68 -18.01
N LEU A 11 0.79 54.28 -16.81
CA LEU A 11 0.49 53.59 -15.55
C LEU A 11 -0.97 53.09 -15.51
N LEU A 12 -1.90 53.85 -16.09
CA LEU A 12 -3.33 53.48 -16.13
C LEU A 12 -3.58 52.28 -17.05
N LEU A 13 -2.95 52.26 -18.23
CA LEU A 13 -3.00 51.12 -19.15
C LEU A 13 -2.36 49.86 -18.54
N LEU A 14 -1.22 50.02 -17.86
CA LEU A 14 -0.54 48.92 -17.19
C LEU A 14 -1.36 48.35 -16.04
N PHE A 15 -2.01 49.21 -15.25
CA PHE A 15 -2.92 48.77 -14.19
C PHE A 15 -4.12 48.02 -14.75
N LEU A 16 -4.73 48.54 -15.83
CA LEU A 16 -5.88 47.93 -16.49
C LEU A 16 -5.56 46.54 -17.08
N PHE A 17 -4.31 46.33 -17.50
CA PHE A 17 -3.82 45.04 -17.97
C PHE A 17 -3.45 44.06 -16.83
N LEU A 18 -2.78 44.54 -15.77
CA LEU A 18 -2.33 43.68 -14.67
C LEU A 18 -3.46 43.26 -13.73
N PHE A 19 -4.45 44.12 -13.52
CA PHE A 19 -5.57 43.84 -12.62
C PHE A 19 -6.33 42.53 -12.92
N PRO A 20 -6.79 42.27 -14.17
CA PRO A 20 -7.44 41.00 -14.49
C PRO A 20 -6.49 39.80 -14.38
N LEU A 21 -5.20 39.99 -14.64
CA LEU A 21 -4.18 38.95 -14.54
C LEU A 21 -3.95 38.54 -13.07
N VAL A 22 -3.88 39.51 -12.15
CA VAL A 22 -3.80 39.25 -10.70
C VAL A 22 -5.05 38.54 -10.20
N ILE A 23 -6.23 38.98 -10.63
CA ILE A 23 -7.49 38.30 -10.28
C ILE A 23 -7.47 36.85 -10.77
N PHE A 24 -7.07 36.63 -12.02
CA PHE A 24 -7.00 35.29 -12.61
C PHE A 24 -6.03 34.37 -11.84
N ILE A 25 -4.81 34.84 -11.53
CA ILE A 25 -3.84 34.07 -10.75
C ILE A 25 -4.37 33.81 -9.34
N SER A 26 -4.98 34.80 -8.69
CA SER A 26 -5.53 34.64 -7.34
C SER A 26 -6.65 33.60 -7.29
N PHE A 27 -7.50 33.56 -8.32
CA PHE A 27 -8.53 32.55 -8.47
C PHE A 27 -7.95 31.15 -8.69
N GLN A 28 -6.95 31.01 -9.57
CA GLN A 28 -6.26 29.73 -9.77
C GLN A 28 -5.52 29.25 -8.51
N LEU A 29 -4.91 30.15 -7.76
CA LEU A 29 -4.25 29.82 -6.49
C LEU A 29 -5.29 29.31 -5.48
N PHE A 30 -6.44 29.98 -5.39
CA PHE A 30 -7.54 29.56 -4.52
C PHE A 30 -8.08 28.18 -4.88
N THR A 31 -8.27 27.88 -6.18
CA THR A 31 -8.75 26.55 -6.60
C THR A 31 -7.75 25.45 -6.27
N VAL A 32 -6.45 25.69 -6.47
CA VAL A 32 -5.39 24.72 -6.11
C VAL A 32 -5.35 24.49 -4.60
N LEU A 33 -5.42 25.55 -3.80
CA LEU A 33 -5.45 25.45 -2.34
C LEU A 33 -6.69 24.69 -1.85
N SER A 34 -7.87 24.99 -2.41
CA SER A 34 -9.11 24.27 -2.11
C SER A 34 -9.00 22.79 -2.45
N ASN A 35 -8.48 22.45 -3.64
CA ASN A 35 -8.30 21.06 -4.06
C ASN A 35 -7.31 20.32 -3.16
N TYR A 36 -6.22 20.96 -2.73
CA TYR A 36 -5.26 20.38 -1.80
C TYR A 36 -5.89 20.06 -0.44
N VAL A 37 -6.70 20.96 0.11
CA VAL A 37 -7.42 20.73 1.38
C VAL A 37 -8.42 19.58 1.24
N ILE A 38 -9.22 19.56 0.17
CA ILE A 38 -10.19 18.49 -0.09
C ILE A 38 -9.47 17.14 -0.24
N PHE A 39 -8.36 17.10 -0.97
CA PHE A 39 -7.55 15.89 -1.15
C PHE A 39 -7.04 15.34 0.19
N ASN A 40 -6.45 16.20 1.03
CA ASN A 40 -5.97 15.79 2.35
C ASN A 40 -7.11 15.31 3.27
N LEU A 41 -8.29 15.93 3.19
CA LEU A 41 -9.45 15.50 3.94
C LEU A 41 -9.91 14.10 3.50
N ILE A 42 -10.00 13.85 2.19
CA ILE A 42 -10.33 12.53 1.63
C ILE A 42 -9.30 11.49 2.09
N LEU A 43 -8.01 11.81 2.04
CA LEU A 43 -6.94 10.91 2.48
C LEU A 43 -7.10 10.57 3.97
N SER A 44 -7.33 11.57 4.82
CA SER A 44 -7.52 11.36 6.26
C SER A 44 -8.74 10.48 6.59
N MET A 45 -9.82 10.63 5.82
CA MET A 45 -11.03 9.81 5.96
C MET A 45 -10.76 8.36 5.54
N LYS A 46 -10.05 8.14 4.44
CA LYS A 46 -9.65 6.81 3.98
C LYS A 46 -8.73 6.11 4.97
N GLU A 47 -7.70 6.80 5.48
CA GLU A 47 -6.78 6.23 6.48
C GLU A 47 -7.50 5.83 7.77
N LYS A 48 -8.47 6.64 8.23
CA LYS A 48 -9.27 6.30 9.41
C LYS A 48 -10.11 5.05 9.17
N GLN A 49 -10.86 5.02 8.07
CA GLN A 49 -11.66 3.86 7.70
C GLN A 49 -10.78 2.60 7.59
N TYR A 50 -9.61 2.71 6.97
CA TYR A 50 -8.68 1.60 6.83
C TYR A 50 -8.17 1.07 8.18
N LYS A 51 -7.79 1.97 9.11
CA LYS A 51 -7.39 1.59 10.47
C LYS A 51 -8.52 0.88 11.21
N ASP A 52 -9.75 1.34 11.06
CA ASP A 52 -10.92 0.71 11.68
C ASP A 52 -11.15 -0.71 11.12
N VAL A 53 -10.98 -0.90 9.81
CA VAL A 53 -11.12 -2.21 9.14
C VAL A 53 -9.99 -3.17 9.56
N LEU A 54 -8.73 -2.72 9.56
CA LEU A 54 -7.60 -3.53 10.03
C LEU A 54 -7.75 -3.95 11.49
N PHE A 55 -8.24 -3.04 12.34
CA PHE A 55 -8.49 -3.35 13.74
C PHE A 55 -9.53 -4.49 13.91
N LEU A 56 -10.58 -4.50 13.08
CA LEU A 56 -11.55 -5.60 13.08
C LEU A 56 -10.93 -6.92 12.59
N ILE A 57 -10.12 -6.87 11.54
CA ILE A 57 -9.38 -8.04 11.03
C ILE A 57 -8.50 -8.64 12.12
N ASP A 58 -7.74 -7.80 12.84
CA ASP A 58 -6.91 -8.23 13.96
C ASP A 58 -7.73 -8.90 15.06
N ILE A 59 -8.91 -8.38 15.39
CA ILE A 59 -9.82 -9.01 16.36
C ILE A 59 -10.25 -10.40 15.90
N TYR A 60 -10.66 -10.55 14.64
CA TYR A 60 -11.05 -11.85 14.10
C TYR A 60 -9.87 -12.85 14.12
N ILE A 61 -8.67 -12.40 13.75
CA ILE A 61 -7.44 -13.20 13.78
C ILE A 61 -7.08 -13.62 15.20
N ILE A 62 -7.10 -12.70 16.17
CA ILE A 62 -6.80 -12.97 17.58
C ILE A 62 -7.79 -14.00 18.14
N ARG A 63 -9.06 -13.90 17.76
CA ARG A 63 -10.13 -14.84 18.15
C ARG A 63 -10.12 -16.14 17.36
N LYS A 64 -9.23 -16.29 16.36
CA LYS A 64 -9.13 -17.44 15.46
C LYS A 64 -10.42 -17.71 14.67
N GLN A 65 -11.21 -16.67 14.43
CA GLN A 65 -12.43 -16.72 13.63
C GLN A 65 -12.07 -16.63 12.14
N TRP A 66 -11.37 -17.65 11.63
CA TRP A 66 -10.77 -17.62 10.30
C TRP A 66 -11.79 -17.45 9.17
N LEU A 67 -12.91 -18.18 9.24
CA LEU A 67 -13.94 -18.14 8.20
C LEU A 67 -14.68 -16.80 8.18
N ASP A 68 -15.03 -16.27 9.35
CA ASP A 68 -15.67 -14.95 9.46
C ASP A 68 -14.74 -13.85 8.95
N CYS A 69 -13.44 -13.95 9.27
CA CYS A 69 -12.41 -13.04 8.77
C CYS A 69 -12.34 -13.08 7.24
N ILE A 70 -12.32 -14.28 6.64
CA ILE A 70 -12.28 -14.45 5.19
C ILE A 70 -13.51 -13.82 4.54
N LEU A 71 -14.71 -14.11 5.05
CA LEU A 71 -15.95 -13.54 4.52
C LEU A 71 -15.95 -12.00 4.60
N PHE A 72 -15.47 -11.45 5.71
CA PHE A 72 -15.35 -10.01 5.89
C PHE A 72 -14.35 -9.41 4.89
N LEU A 73 -13.15 -9.98 4.77
CA LEU A 73 -12.08 -9.54 3.87
C LEU A 73 -12.50 -9.61 2.39
N GLU A 74 -13.19 -10.67 1.96
CA GLU A 74 -13.72 -10.78 0.60
C GLU A 74 -14.75 -9.68 0.28
N SER A 75 -15.49 -9.21 1.29
CA SER A 75 -16.41 -8.09 1.12
C SER A 75 -15.70 -6.73 1.01
N GLU A 76 -14.56 -6.57 1.69
CA GLU A 76 -13.76 -5.34 1.67
C GLU A 76 -12.90 -5.21 0.42
N ILE A 77 -12.30 -6.31 -0.06
CA ILE A 77 -11.49 -6.32 -1.29
C ILE A 77 -12.32 -5.91 -2.53
N LYS A 78 -13.63 -6.20 -2.54
CA LYS A 78 -14.54 -5.74 -3.60
C LYS A 78 -14.68 -4.22 -3.65
N LYS A 79 -14.42 -3.53 -2.53
CA LYS A 79 -14.48 -2.06 -2.42
C LYS A 79 -13.12 -1.43 -2.66
N ASP A 80 -12.05 -2.08 -2.18
CA ASP A 80 -10.68 -1.61 -2.30
C ASP A 80 -9.73 -2.81 -2.54
N CYS A 81 -9.34 -2.98 -3.81
CA CYS A 81 -8.57 -4.12 -4.29
C CYS A 81 -7.05 -3.90 -4.28
N GLU A 82 -6.55 -2.76 -3.80
CA GLU A 82 -5.11 -2.42 -3.86
C GLU A 82 -4.43 -2.50 -2.49
N ASN A 83 -5.12 -3.02 -1.47
CA ASN A 83 -4.60 -3.05 -0.12
C ASN A 83 -3.85 -4.36 0.19
N ILE A 84 -2.52 -4.27 0.34
CA ILE A 84 -1.68 -5.43 0.63
C ILE A 84 -2.07 -6.15 1.93
N ASP A 85 -2.52 -5.40 2.95
CA ASP A 85 -2.82 -5.98 4.25
C ASP A 85 -4.06 -6.89 4.21
N TYR A 86 -5.00 -6.62 3.30
CA TYR A 86 -6.15 -7.50 3.11
C TYR A 86 -5.72 -8.84 2.49
N TYR A 87 -4.84 -8.81 1.50
CA TYR A 87 -4.27 -10.02 0.90
C TYR A 87 -3.38 -10.80 1.88
N ASN A 88 -2.60 -10.09 2.71
CA ASN A 88 -1.81 -10.70 3.78
C ASN A 88 -2.69 -11.39 4.82
N ALA A 89 -3.76 -10.72 5.27
CA ALA A 89 -4.70 -11.26 6.24
C ALA A 89 -5.43 -12.48 5.68
N LEU A 90 -5.91 -12.44 4.43
CA LEU A 90 -6.51 -13.59 3.76
C LEU A 90 -5.52 -14.75 3.67
N GLY A 91 -4.32 -14.48 3.18
CA GLY A 91 -3.24 -15.46 3.08
C GLY A 91 -2.98 -16.13 4.43
N PHE A 92 -2.94 -15.35 5.51
CA PHE A 92 -2.78 -15.84 6.87
C PHE A 92 -3.95 -16.70 7.36
N CYS A 93 -5.20 -16.29 7.09
CA CYS A 93 -6.39 -17.08 7.45
C CYS A 93 -6.42 -18.42 6.72
N TYR A 94 -6.18 -18.44 5.40
CA TYR A 94 -6.08 -19.70 4.65
C TYR A 94 -4.91 -20.57 5.09
N PHE A 95 -3.77 -19.96 5.43
CA PHE A 95 -2.64 -20.69 6.00
C PHE A 95 -3.02 -21.37 7.31
N SER A 96 -3.75 -20.65 8.17
CA SER A 96 -4.21 -21.15 9.48
C SER A 96 -5.25 -22.26 9.36
N LEU A 97 -5.96 -22.33 8.23
CA LEU A 97 -6.85 -23.43 7.85
C LEU A 97 -6.14 -24.58 7.11
N GLU A 98 -4.81 -24.53 6.98
CA GLU A 98 -3.99 -25.49 6.23
C GLU A 98 -4.33 -25.58 4.73
N LEU A 99 -5.04 -24.58 4.21
CA LEU A 99 -5.39 -24.45 2.80
C LEU A 99 -4.25 -23.73 2.05
N TYR A 100 -3.10 -24.38 1.98
CA TYR A 100 -1.85 -23.78 1.50
C TYR A 100 -1.89 -23.30 0.05
N SER A 101 -2.66 -23.96 -0.83
CA SER A 101 -2.83 -23.56 -2.23
C SER A 101 -3.55 -22.21 -2.36
N TYR A 102 -4.64 -22.02 -1.60
CA TYR A 102 -5.36 -20.75 -1.54
C TYR A 102 -4.51 -19.67 -0.88
N SER A 103 -3.83 -20.01 0.22
CA SER A 103 -2.91 -19.11 0.91
C SER A 103 -1.81 -18.59 -0.05
N LYS A 104 -1.19 -19.49 -0.83
CA LYS A 104 -0.21 -19.13 -1.86
C LYS A 104 -0.78 -18.11 -2.85
N SER A 105 -2.01 -18.32 -3.34
CA SER A 105 -2.64 -17.42 -4.31
C SER A 105 -2.76 -16.00 -3.77
N TYR A 106 -3.30 -15.84 -2.56
CA TYR A 106 -3.47 -14.52 -1.94
C TYR A 106 -2.15 -13.84 -1.58
N TYR A 107 -1.17 -14.57 -1.04
CA TYR A 107 0.15 -14.00 -0.82
C TYR A 107 0.89 -13.66 -2.13
N SER A 108 0.63 -14.37 -3.22
CA SER A 108 1.18 -14.02 -4.54
C SER A 108 0.60 -12.70 -5.05
N GLN A 109 -0.68 -12.43 -4.78
CA GLN A 109 -1.31 -11.14 -5.06
C GLN A 109 -0.70 -10.03 -4.19
N ALA A 110 -0.50 -10.28 -2.89
CA ALA A 110 0.21 -9.35 -2.01
C ALA A 110 1.63 -9.04 -2.52
N LEU A 111 2.34 -10.04 -3.03
CA LEU A 111 3.69 -9.87 -3.58
C LEU A 111 3.71 -9.04 -4.87
N ILE A 112 2.65 -9.07 -5.67
CA ILE A 112 2.53 -8.21 -6.86
C ILE A 112 2.40 -6.74 -6.45
N LEU A 113 1.67 -6.46 -5.37
CA LEU A 113 1.51 -5.10 -4.83
C LEU A 113 2.80 -4.59 -4.19
N GLU A 114 3.48 -5.42 -3.41
CA GLU A 114 4.76 -5.07 -2.79
C GLU A 114 5.81 -6.18 -2.95
N PRO A 115 6.60 -6.14 -4.04
CA PRO A 115 7.58 -7.19 -4.36
C PRO A 115 8.73 -7.34 -3.35
N SER A 116 8.94 -6.32 -2.52
CA SER A 116 9.99 -6.24 -1.49
C SER A 116 9.49 -6.57 -0.08
N SER A 117 8.22 -6.93 0.10
CA SER A 117 7.67 -7.21 1.42
C SER A 117 8.31 -8.46 2.03
N ILE A 118 9.19 -8.26 3.01
CA ILE A 118 9.88 -9.33 3.74
C ILE A 118 8.88 -10.29 4.38
N GLN A 119 7.77 -9.76 4.92
CA GLN A 119 6.71 -10.55 5.53
C GLN A 119 6.08 -11.50 4.50
N VAL A 120 5.67 -10.98 3.33
CA VAL A 120 5.06 -11.78 2.26
C VAL A 120 6.03 -12.85 1.75
N LEU A 121 7.28 -12.47 1.50
CA LEU A 121 8.32 -13.40 1.02
C LEU A 121 8.57 -14.53 2.02
N THR A 122 8.62 -14.21 3.32
CA THR A 122 8.80 -15.21 4.38
C THR A 122 7.61 -16.17 4.43
N GLN A 123 6.38 -15.65 4.34
CA GLN A 123 5.17 -16.48 4.36
C GLN A 123 5.07 -17.37 3.11
N LEU A 124 5.36 -16.85 1.93
CA LEU A 124 5.44 -17.65 0.70
C LEU A 124 6.50 -18.74 0.82
N GLY A 125 7.70 -18.43 1.32
CA GLY A 125 8.74 -19.43 1.57
C GLY A 125 8.25 -20.57 2.47
N GLN A 126 7.50 -20.24 3.53
CA GLN A 126 6.90 -21.23 4.43
C GLN A 126 5.80 -22.04 3.74
N ILE A 127 4.95 -21.40 2.92
CA ILE A 127 3.89 -22.07 2.17
C ILE A 127 4.47 -23.04 1.14
N TYR A 128 5.48 -22.64 0.39
CA TYR A 128 6.18 -23.50 -0.56
C TYR A 128 6.84 -24.69 0.13
N TYR A 129 7.43 -24.48 1.31
CA TYR A 129 7.94 -25.58 2.14
C TYR A 129 6.85 -26.58 2.52
N ARG A 130 5.66 -26.09 2.92
CA ARG A 130 4.50 -26.94 3.26
C ARG A 130 3.93 -27.69 2.06
N LEU A 131 4.00 -27.08 0.88
CA LEU A 131 3.63 -27.69 -0.40
C LEU A 131 4.72 -28.62 -0.97
N GLN A 132 5.84 -28.81 -0.27
CA GLN A 132 6.99 -29.61 -0.70
C GLN A 132 7.69 -29.09 -1.97
N ASP A 133 7.42 -27.85 -2.36
CA ASP A 133 8.14 -27.15 -3.43
C ASP A 133 9.38 -26.48 -2.83
N PHE A 134 10.38 -27.31 -2.52
CA PHE A 134 11.59 -26.88 -1.83
C PHE A 134 12.42 -25.89 -2.63
N GLN A 135 12.36 -25.97 -3.97
CA GLN A 135 13.09 -25.06 -4.84
C GLN A 135 12.50 -23.64 -4.77
N GLN A 136 11.19 -23.48 -4.93
CA GLN A 136 10.57 -22.15 -4.79
C GLN A 136 10.64 -21.64 -3.34
N SER A 137 10.59 -22.53 -2.35
CA SER A 137 10.79 -22.16 -0.94
C SER A 137 12.15 -21.52 -0.72
N LEU A 138 13.22 -22.15 -1.23
CA LEU A 138 14.59 -21.66 -1.14
C LEU A 138 14.76 -20.31 -1.86
N ASP A 139 14.17 -20.16 -3.05
CA ASP A 139 14.18 -18.90 -3.80
C ASP A 139 13.52 -17.75 -3.01
N MET A 140 12.37 -18.00 -2.39
CA MET A 140 11.68 -16.97 -1.60
C MET A 140 12.51 -16.56 -0.38
N TYR A 141 13.11 -17.51 0.34
CA TYR A 141 13.96 -17.17 1.49
C TYR A 141 15.26 -16.48 1.08
N ASN A 142 15.85 -16.83 -0.06
CA ASN A 142 17.00 -16.09 -0.59
C ASN A 142 16.65 -14.65 -0.91
N ARG A 143 15.45 -14.40 -1.49
CA ARG A 143 14.96 -13.04 -1.70
C ARG A 143 14.77 -12.27 -0.40
N VAL A 144 14.33 -12.92 0.69
CA VAL A 144 14.30 -12.30 2.01
C VAL A 144 15.69 -11.79 2.41
N LEU A 145 16.74 -12.60 2.23
CA LEU A 145 18.11 -12.22 2.59
C LEU A 145 18.70 -11.09 1.74
N VAL A 146 18.16 -10.82 0.55
CA VAL A 146 18.53 -9.64 -0.24
C VAL A 146 18.11 -8.35 0.48
N PHE A 147 16.96 -8.35 1.14
CA PHE A 147 16.42 -7.18 1.85
C PHE A 147 16.80 -7.15 3.33
N ASP A 148 16.88 -8.30 3.97
CA ASP A 148 17.29 -8.48 5.38
C ASP A 148 18.28 -9.63 5.51
N GLN A 149 19.56 -9.28 5.38
CA GLN A 149 20.69 -10.23 5.41
C GLN A 149 20.79 -11.02 6.72
N TYR A 150 20.20 -10.54 7.80
CA TYR A 150 20.26 -11.16 9.12
C TYR A 150 18.94 -11.80 9.54
N ASN A 151 18.02 -12.01 8.59
CA ASN A 151 16.72 -12.60 8.87
C ASN A 151 16.87 -14.04 9.40
N LYS A 152 16.68 -14.21 10.71
CA LYS A 152 16.87 -15.49 11.40
C LYS A 152 15.99 -16.59 10.82
N ASN A 153 14.77 -16.26 10.41
CA ASN A 153 13.83 -17.25 9.87
C ASN A 153 14.32 -17.74 8.50
N ALA A 154 14.65 -16.83 7.58
CA ALA A 154 15.14 -17.20 6.26
C ALA A 154 16.43 -18.04 6.35
N ILE A 155 17.41 -17.62 7.16
CA ILE A 155 18.65 -18.38 7.37
C ILE A 155 18.36 -19.79 7.90
N LYS A 156 17.46 -19.90 8.89
CA LYS A 156 17.07 -21.21 9.46
C LYS A 156 16.48 -22.13 8.40
N TYR A 157 15.52 -21.65 7.60
CA TYR A 157 14.86 -22.47 6.58
C TYR A 157 15.78 -22.83 5.42
N ILE A 158 16.63 -21.93 4.95
CA ILE A 158 17.64 -22.23 3.91
C ILE A 158 18.57 -23.36 4.38
N ASN A 159 19.04 -23.31 5.63
CA ASN A 159 19.88 -24.37 6.19
C ASN A 159 19.17 -25.73 6.29
N ILE A 160 17.86 -25.73 6.55
CA ILE A 160 17.05 -26.97 6.58
C ILE A 160 16.89 -27.52 5.15
N LEU A 161 16.55 -26.65 4.20
CA LEU A 161 16.34 -27.00 2.79
C LEU A 161 17.61 -27.57 2.15
N ASN A 162 18.76 -26.92 2.35
CA ASN A 162 20.05 -27.36 1.81
C ASN A 162 20.48 -28.74 2.36
N LYS A 163 20.09 -29.07 3.59
CA LYS A 163 20.35 -30.39 4.19
C LYS A 163 19.44 -31.49 3.65
N GLN A 164 18.29 -31.16 3.09
CA GLN A 164 17.37 -32.12 2.48
C GLN A 164 17.72 -32.43 1.02
N SER A 165 18.44 -31.52 0.35
CA SER A 165 18.88 -31.65 -1.03
C SER A 165 20.26 -32.32 -1.22
N GLY A 166 20.98 -32.62 -0.14
CA GLY A 166 22.28 -33.30 -0.15
C GLY A 166 22.21 -34.64 0.54
#